data_AF-A0A1L5L4V4-F1
#
_entry.id   AF-A0A1L5L4V4-F1
#
_cell.length_a   1.000
_cell.length_b   1.000
_cell.length_c   1.000
_cell.angle_alpha   90.00
_cell.angle_beta   90.00
_cell.angle_gamma   90.00
#
_symmetry.space_group_name_H-M   'P 1'
#
loop_
_entity.id
_entity.type
_entity.pdbx_description
1 polymer ?
#
loop_
_entity_poly.entity_id
_entity_poly.type
_entity_poly.pdbx_seq_one_letter_code
_entity_poly.pdbx_strand_id
1 'polypeptide(L)' 'TVLEKVAPSADKVGAASAIEALTRQVKQGASEAQKMREFVSDGGSLIGLVKKHCEIWAG' A
#
# COMPACT_ATOMS: atom_id res chain seq x y z
N THR A 1 -9.23 15.96 -1.97
CA THR A 1 -8.78 14.93 -1.00
C THR A 1 -7.71 15.51 -0.07
N VAL A 2 -7.29 14.81 1.01
CA VAL A 2 -6.16 15.28 1.85
C VAL A 2 -4.88 15.40 1.03
N LEU A 3 -4.68 14.48 0.06
CA LEU A 3 -3.52 14.45 -0.83
C LEU A 3 -3.40 15.72 -1.70
N GLU A 4 -4.50 16.26 -2.22
CA GLU A 4 -4.51 17.53 -2.97
C GLU A 4 -4.07 18.73 -2.11
N LYS A 5 -4.40 18.71 -0.81
CA LYS A 5 -4.04 19.80 0.11
C LYS A 5 -2.56 19.79 0.47
N VAL A 6 -1.92 18.62 0.47
CA VAL A 6 -0.50 18.46 0.84
C VAL A 6 0.43 18.42 -0.37
N ALA A 7 -0.09 18.24 -1.59
CA ALA A 7 0.71 18.19 -2.81
C ALA A 7 1.64 19.41 -2.98
N PRO A 8 1.20 20.68 -2.79
CA PRO A 8 2.09 21.84 -2.93
C PRO A 8 3.22 21.88 -1.90
N SER A 9 3.04 21.26 -0.74
CA SER A 9 4.08 21.13 0.29
C SER A 9 5.04 19.99 -0.04
N ALA A 10 4.53 18.89 -0.61
CA ALA A 10 5.34 17.77 -1.07
C ALA A 10 6.25 18.16 -2.24
N ASP A 11 5.77 18.99 -3.16
CA ASP A 11 6.57 19.52 -4.28
C ASP A 11 7.80 20.29 -3.78
N LYS A 12 7.65 21.08 -2.70
CA LYS A 12 8.74 21.88 -2.12
C LYS A 12 9.87 21.04 -1.52
N VAL A 13 9.58 19.80 -1.12
CA VAL A 13 10.56 18.88 -0.49
C VAL A 13 10.93 17.70 -1.39
N GLY A 14 10.53 17.74 -2.67
CA GLY A 14 10.81 16.67 -3.64
C GLY A 14 10.04 15.36 -3.40
N ALA A 15 8.90 15.42 -2.71
CA ALA A 15 8.07 14.26 -2.37
C ALA A 15 6.82 14.08 -3.28
N ALA A 16 6.78 14.77 -4.43
CA ALA A 16 5.67 14.70 -5.38
C ALA A 16 5.33 13.25 -5.80
N SER A 17 6.37 12.43 -6.04
CA SER A 17 6.23 11.01 -6.41
C SER A 17 5.54 10.17 -5.33
N ALA A 18 5.74 10.50 -4.05
CA ALA A 18 5.05 9.84 -2.94
C ALA A 18 3.55 10.19 -2.93
N ILE A 19 3.18 11.43 -3.23
CA ILE A 19 1.78 11.85 -3.35
C ILE A 19 1.08 11.16 -4.51
N GLU A 20 1.75 11.01 -5.64
CA GLU A 20 1.22 10.26 -6.79
C GLU A 20 1.00 8.77 -6.46
N ALA A 21 1.96 8.15 -5.77
CA ALA A 21 1.86 6.76 -5.34
C ALA A 21 0.70 6.54 -4.36
N LEU A 22 0.55 7.41 -3.37
CA LEU A 22 -0.56 7.37 -2.42
C LEU A 22 -1.91 7.63 -3.11
N THR A 23 -1.96 8.56 -4.07
CA THR A 23 -3.18 8.84 -4.84
C THR A 23 -3.63 7.61 -5.63
N ARG A 24 -2.70 6.87 -6.24
CA ARG A 24 -2.98 5.61 -6.91
C ARG A 24 -3.46 4.54 -5.94
N GLN A 25 -2.82 4.40 -4.77
CA GLN A 25 -3.22 3.43 -3.75
C GLN A 25 -4.65 3.68 -3.25
N VAL A 26 -5.00 4.94 -2.99
CA VAL A 26 -6.37 5.33 -2.59
C VAL A 26 -7.39 4.98 -3.67
N LYS A 27 -7.07 5.24 -4.95
CA LYS A 27 -7.95 4.89 -6.09
C LYS A 27 -8.15 3.39 -6.26
N GLN A 28 -7.16 2.56 -5.91
CA GLN A 28 -7.26 1.11 -5.99
C GLN A 28 -8.22 0.52 -4.95
N GLY A 29 -8.49 1.23 -3.84
CA GLY A 29 -9.48 0.82 -2.83
C GLY A 29 -9.13 -0.41 -1.98
N ALA A 30 -8.08 -1.16 -2.34
CA ALA A 30 -7.64 -2.35 -1.62
C ALA A 30 -6.60 -2.00 -0.55
N SER A 31 -6.95 -2.19 0.71
CA SER A 31 -6.01 -2.09 1.84
C SER A 31 -5.20 -3.36 2.01
N GLU A 32 -3.98 -3.26 2.54
CA GLU A 32 -3.15 -4.44 2.86
C GLU A 32 -3.88 -5.37 3.85
N ALA A 33 -4.58 -4.83 4.84
CA ALA A 33 -5.37 -5.61 5.78
C ALA A 33 -6.51 -6.41 5.10
N GLN A 34 -7.08 -5.90 4.01
CA GLN A 34 -8.05 -6.64 3.22
C GLN A 34 -7.36 -7.77 2.43
N LYS A 35 -6.25 -7.48 1.76
CA LYS A 35 -5.47 -8.49 1.02
C LYS A 35 -4.98 -9.63 1.90
N MET A 36 -4.58 -9.33 3.14
CA MET A 36 -4.21 -10.34 4.14
C MET A 36 -5.39 -11.23 4.53
N ARG A 37 -6.58 -10.63 4.70
CA ARG A 37 -7.81 -11.37 5.02
C ARG A 37 -8.27 -12.25 3.85
N GLU A 38 -8.20 -11.74 2.62
CA GLU A 38 -8.49 -12.50 1.41
C GLU A 38 -7.54 -13.70 1.28
N PHE A 39 -6.23 -13.50 1.48
CA PHE A 39 -5.26 -14.59 1.47
C PHE A 39 -5.59 -15.73 2.44
N VAL A 40 -6.03 -15.39 3.66
CA VAL A 40 -6.44 -16.40 4.66
C VAL A 40 -7.78 -17.04 4.29
N SER A 41 -8.73 -16.24 3.79
CA SER A 41 -10.03 -16.74 3.32
C SER A 41 -9.91 -17.72 2.16
N ASP A 42 -8.89 -17.55 1.31
CA ASP A 42 -8.62 -18.42 0.16
C ASP A 42 -7.87 -19.71 0.55
N GLY A 43 -7.70 -19.97 1.86
CA GLY A 43 -7.05 -21.17 2.39
C GLY A 43 -5.56 -21.01 2.72
N GLY A 44 -5.01 -19.80 2.60
CA GLY A 44 -3.64 -19.50 3.01
C GLY A 44 -3.45 -19.59 4.53
N SER A 45 -2.34 -20.17 4.97
CA SER A 45 -1.98 -20.21 6.39
C SER A 45 -1.28 -18.93 6.84
N LEU A 46 -1.32 -18.62 8.14
CA LEU A 46 -0.58 -17.47 8.69
C LEU A 46 0.94 -17.58 8.47
N ILE A 47 1.48 -18.80 8.48
CA ILE A 47 2.89 -19.06 8.14
C ILE A 47 3.15 -18.68 6.67
N GLY A 48 2.26 -19.09 5.76
CA GLY A 48 2.32 -18.71 4.36
C GLY A 48 2.21 -17.20 4.14
N LEU A 49 1.39 -16.53 4.94
CA LEU A 49 1.23 -15.06 4.89
C LEU A 49 2.53 -14.35 5.31
N VAL A 50 3.14 -14.77 6.41
CA VAL A 50 4.44 -14.22 6.86
C VAL A 50 5.52 -14.47 5.83
N LYS A 51 5.59 -15.68 5.26
CA LYS A 51 6.54 -15.99 4.19
C LYS A 51 6.36 -15.06 2.98
N LYS A 52 5.12 -14.85 2.53
CA LYS A 52 4.79 -13.93 1.43
C LYS A 52 5.24 -12.50 1.72
N HIS A 53 5.08 -12.01 2.96
CA HIS A 53 5.55 -10.68 3.34
C HIS A 53 7.09 -10.59 3.36
N CYS A 54 7.79 -11.66 3.75
CA CYS A 54 9.26 -11.71 3.62
C CYS A 54 9.71 -11.63 2.16
N GLU A 55 9.02 -12.32 1.25
CA GLU A 55 9.30 -12.27 -0.20
C GLU A 55 9.04 -10.87 -0.79
N ILE A 56 7.94 -10.21 -0.40
CA ILE A 56 7.63 -8.84 -0.81
C ILE A 56 8.70 -7.84 -0.34
N TRP A 57 9.23 -8.02 0.87
CA TRP A 57 10.22 -7.09 1.41
C TRP A 57 11.62 -7.30 0.83
N ALA A 58 11.94 -8.51 0.40
CA ALA A 58 13.23 -8.83 -0.21
C ALA A 58 13.34 -8.40 -1.68
N GLY A 59 12.21 -8.19 -2.36
CA GLY A 59 12.12 -7.68 -3.74
C GLY A 59 11.98 -6.17 -3.81
#